data_AF-A0A139Q714-F1
#
_entry.id   AF-A0A139Q714-F1
#
_cell.length_a   1.000
_cell.length_b   1.000
_cell.length_c   1.000
_cell.angle_alpha   90.00
_cell.angle_beta   90.00
_cell.angle_gamma   90.00
#
_symmetry.space_group_name_H-M   'P 1'
#
loop_
_entity.id
_entity.type
_entity.pdbx_description
1 polymer ?
#
loop_
_entity_poly.entity_id
_entity_poly.type
_entity_poly.pdbx_seq_one_letter_code
_entity_poly.pdbx_strand_id
1 'polypeptide(L)'
;MLPYLSKFYKSKLVSVLYGILEIQIKFEHTKPEEKMEKQINEKIIEIVHQANDMIPVEWDDLYIVIEMDKTYSGSAYFYFKYEGEYHYNLYLPRDFGLSQDEVFNQSDILFDKSEELKRVFIENDLEDWYICIIHLDENNKLSVEYDYAPWLKSNFGPTARMNFFRYRFLGFEPRNEKELEQFKAMEAFQQKYNEN
;
A
#
# COMPACT_ATOMS: atom_id res chain seq x y z
N MET A 1 25.22 -7.19 27.45
CA MET A 1 25.30 -5.87 26.81
C MET A 1 25.88 -6.06 25.42
N LEU A 2 25.03 -6.06 24.39
CA LEU A 2 25.43 -6.17 22.98
C LEU A 2 25.24 -4.78 22.32
N PRO A 3 26.28 -4.16 21.77
CA PRO A 3 26.29 -2.75 21.38
C PRO A 3 25.81 -2.52 19.92
N TYR A 4 24.65 -3.05 19.55
CA TYR A 4 24.03 -2.80 18.24
C TYR A 4 22.58 -2.29 18.29
N LEU A 5 22.08 -1.92 19.48
CA LEU A 5 20.73 -1.36 19.66
C LEU A 5 20.67 0.17 19.68
N SER A 6 21.67 0.87 19.13
CA SER A 6 21.71 2.33 19.12
C SER A 6 21.82 2.91 17.72
N LYS A 7 20.68 3.04 17.05
CA LYS A 7 20.26 4.28 16.37
C LYS A 7 18.81 4.11 15.86
N PHE A 8 17.91 4.87 16.48
CA PHE A 8 16.62 5.33 15.97
C PHE A 8 15.61 4.27 15.44
N TYR A 9 14.94 3.57 16.36
CA TYR A 9 13.76 2.72 16.08
C TYR A 9 12.57 3.03 17.03
N LYS A 10 12.62 4.14 17.77
CA LYS A 10 11.66 4.46 18.84
C LYS A 10 10.90 5.75 18.56
N SER A 11 9.85 5.67 17.75
CA SER A 11 8.73 6.63 17.83
C SER A 11 7.48 6.08 17.15
N LYS A 12 7.48 5.96 15.82
CA LYS A 12 6.27 5.57 15.04
C LYS A 12 5.89 4.08 15.14
N LEU A 13 6.87 3.17 15.06
CA LEU A 13 6.62 1.73 15.15
C LEU A 13 6.01 1.33 16.50
N VAL A 14 6.42 1.96 17.60
CA VAL A 14 5.89 1.62 18.94
C VAL A 14 4.42 2.01 19.06
N SER A 15 4.01 3.18 18.55
CA SER A 15 2.59 3.57 18.55
C SER A 15 1.74 2.70 17.62
N VAL A 16 2.27 2.35 16.44
CA VAL A 16 1.60 1.42 15.51
C VAL A 16 1.47 0.03 16.13
N LEU A 17 2.56 -0.52 16.72
CA LEU A 17 2.56 -1.81 17.42
C LEU A 17 1.63 -1.81 18.64
N TYR A 18 1.54 -0.71 19.40
CA TYR A 18 0.63 -0.61 20.55
C TYR A 18 -0.82 -0.56 20.09
N GLY A 19 -1.12 0.21 19.03
CA GLY A 19 -2.45 0.20 18.40
C GLY A 19 -2.83 -1.19 17.86
N ILE A 20 -1.89 -1.89 17.23
CA ILE A 20 -2.08 -3.27 16.74
C ILE A 20 -2.31 -4.25 17.90
N LEU A 21 -1.55 -4.14 18.98
CA LEU A 21 -1.71 -5.01 20.16
C LEU A 21 -3.06 -4.80 20.85
N GLU A 22 -3.52 -3.55 20.97
CA GLU A 22 -4.86 -3.22 21.50
C GLU A 22 -5.98 -3.76 20.61
N ILE A 23 -5.80 -3.72 19.29
CA ILE A 23 -6.71 -4.31 18.30
C ILE A 23 -6.75 -5.84 18.49
N GLN A 24 -5.60 -6.49 18.63
CA GLN A 24 -5.48 -7.96 18.76
C GLN A 24 -6.14 -8.51 20.03
N ILE A 25 -6.08 -7.79 21.15
CA ILE A 25 -6.75 -8.15 22.42
C ILE A 25 -8.28 -8.10 22.29
N LYS A 26 -8.84 -7.16 21.52
CA LYS A 26 -10.31 -7.10 21.30
C LYS A 26 -10.84 -8.28 20.48
N PHE A 27 -9.99 -8.94 19.70
CA PHE A 27 -10.35 -9.98 18.75
C PHE A 27 -10.31 -11.43 19.30
N GLU A 28 -10.05 -11.67 20.58
CA GLU A 28 -10.08 -13.03 21.16
C GLU A 28 -11.51 -13.57 21.41
N HIS A 29 -12.56 -12.75 21.22
CA HIS A 29 -13.95 -13.11 21.53
C HIS A 29 -14.95 -12.61 20.46
N THR A 30 -14.94 -13.18 19.26
CA THR A 30 -15.72 -12.62 18.14
C THR A 30 -16.33 -13.63 17.14
N LYS A 31 -17.42 -13.22 16.48
CA LYS A 31 -18.29 -13.94 15.52
C LYS A 31 -17.64 -14.15 14.14
N PRO A 32 -18.23 -14.94 13.21
CA PRO A 32 -17.62 -15.24 11.90
C PRO A 32 -17.33 -14.02 11.01
N GLU A 33 -18.20 -13.01 10.96
CA GLU A 33 -17.96 -11.76 10.20
C GLU A 33 -16.78 -10.98 10.78
N GLU A 34 -16.71 -10.88 12.11
CA GLU A 34 -15.60 -10.26 12.85
C GLU A 34 -14.28 -11.06 12.69
N LYS A 35 -14.34 -12.37 12.41
CA LYS A 35 -13.18 -13.22 12.12
C LYS A 35 -12.58 -12.92 10.74
N MET A 36 -13.41 -12.66 9.74
CA MET A 36 -12.95 -12.28 8.40
C MET A 36 -12.34 -10.88 8.41
N GLU A 37 -13.00 -9.91 9.04
CA GLU A 37 -12.45 -8.56 9.24
C GLU A 37 -11.10 -8.61 9.97
N LYS A 38 -10.96 -9.49 10.96
CA LYS A 38 -9.68 -9.74 11.64
C LYS A 38 -8.60 -10.22 10.67
N GLN A 39 -8.90 -11.21 9.82
CA GLN A 39 -7.93 -11.71 8.84
C GLN A 39 -7.49 -10.61 7.87
N ILE A 40 -8.42 -9.80 7.38
CA ILE A 40 -8.12 -8.66 6.51
C ILE A 40 -7.19 -7.68 7.22
N ASN A 41 -7.51 -7.31 8.46
CA ASN A 41 -6.70 -6.38 9.26
C ASN A 41 -5.30 -6.93 9.55
N GLU A 42 -5.18 -8.22 9.92
CA GLU A 42 -3.89 -8.88 10.13
C GLU A 42 -3.03 -8.82 8.85
N LYS A 43 -3.62 -9.08 7.68
CA LYS A 43 -2.89 -8.99 6.40
C LYS A 43 -2.48 -7.58 6.03
N ILE A 44 -3.34 -6.58 6.25
CA ILE A 44 -2.98 -5.16 6.06
C ILE A 44 -1.78 -4.80 6.96
N ILE A 45 -1.80 -5.21 8.24
CA ILE A 45 -0.72 -4.94 9.18
C ILE A 45 0.60 -5.59 8.74
N GLU A 46 0.56 -6.84 8.27
CA GLU A 46 1.73 -7.54 7.74
C GLU A 46 2.35 -6.82 6.53
N ILE A 47 1.51 -6.31 5.62
CA ILE A 47 1.93 -5.54 4.44
C ILE A 47 2.59 -4.22 4.87
N VAL A 48 1.98 -3.52 5.83
CA VAL A 48 2.52 -2.26 6.38
C VAL A 48 3.88 -2.48 7.03
N HIS A 49 4.02 -3.53 7.84
CA HIS A 49 5.32 -3.86 8.45
C HIS A 49 6.38 -4.15 7.40
N GLN A 50 6.04 -4.93 6.38
CA GLN A 50 6.97 -5.25 5.29
C GLN A 50 7.44 -3.98 4.57
N ALA A 51 6.53 -3.10 4.17
CA ALA A 51 6.90 -1.85 3.50
C ALA A 51 7.73 -0.94 4.41
N ASN A 52 7.37 -0.83 5.69
CA ASN A 52 8.13 -0.05 6.66
C ASN A 52 9.56 -0.57 6.83
N ASP A 53 9.76 -1.88 6.94
CA ASP A 53 11.07 -2.48 7.15
C ASP A 53 12.00 -2.31 5.92
N MET A 54 11.42 -2.07 4.74
CA MET A 54 12.17 -1.74 3.53
C MET A 54 12.68 -0.28 3.49
N ILE A 55 12.13 0.62 4.32
CA ILE A 55 12.48 2.05 4.29
C ILE A 55 13.66 2.30 5.26
N PRO A 56 14.82 2.79 4.77
CA PRO A 56 16.04 2.92 5.59
C PRO A 56 16.10 4.20 6.44
N VAL A 57 15.05 5.02 6.44
CA VAL A 57 14.99 6.34 7.07
C VAL A 57 13.66 6.54 7.78
N GLU A 58 13.61 7.49 8.72
CA GLU A 58 12.33 7.97 9.26
C GLU A 58 11.56 8.69 8.16
N TRP A 59 10.26 8.42 8.05
CA TRP A 59 9.41 8.94 6.98
C TRP A 59 8.14 9.57 7.55
N ASP A 60 7.58 10.53 6.82
CA ASP A 60 6.42 11.30 7.24
C ASP A 60 5.12 10.64 6.80
N ASP A 61 5.00 10.28 5.52
CA ASP A 61 3.78 9.74 4.90
C ASP A 61 4.09 8.47 4.09
N LEU A 62 3.22 7.46 4.10
CA LEU A 62 3.44 6.18 3.40
C LEU A 62 2.19 5.70 2.68
N TYR A 63 2.28 5.53 1.37
CA TYR A 63 1.27 4.85 0.56
C TYR A 63 1.80 3.55 0.00
N ILE A 64 1.09 2.45 0.25
CA ILE A 64 1.33 1.14 -0.36
C ILE A 64 0.20 0.89 -1.35
N VAL A 65 0.55 0.61 -2.60
CA VAL A 65 -0.38 0.43 -3.70
C VAL A 65 -0.23 -1.00 -4.21
N ILE A 66 -1.33 -1.73 -4.20
CA ILE A 66 -1.44 -3.10 -4.68
C ILE A 66 -2.38 -3.08 -5.88
N GLU A 67 -1.87 -3.40 -7.06
CA GLU A 67 -2.68 -3.68 -8.23
C GLU A 67 -2.63 -5.19 -8.48
N MET A 68 -3.77 -5.87 -8.43
CA MET A 68 -3.80 -7.33 -8.56
C MET A 68 -5.13 -7.82 -9.13
N ASP A 69 -5.07 -8.68 -10.15
CA ASP A 69 -6.24 -9.38 -10.64
C ASP A 69 -6.55 -10.67 -9.86
N LYS A 70 -7.72 -11.27 -10.11
CA LYS A 70 -8.14 -12.53 -9.47
C LYS A 70 -7.26 -13.75 -9.78
N THR A 71 -6.33 -13.64 -10.73
CA THR A 71 -5.33 -14.68 -11.02
C THR A 71 -4.03 -14.47 -10.26
N TYR A 72 -4.00 -13.47 -9.36
CA TYR A 72 -2.85 -13.07 -8.57
C TYR A 72 -1.71 -12.49 -9.42
N SER A 73 -2.05 -11.92 -10.57
CA SER A 73 -1.10 -11.20 -11.43
C SER A 73 -1.20 -9.70 -11.18
N GLY A 74 -0.05 -9.03 -11.01
CA GLY A 74 -0.02 -7.62 -10.70
C GLY A 74 1.28 -7.10 -10.13
N SER A 75 1.20 -6.09 -9.27
CA SER A 75 2.35 -5.48 -8.59
C SER A 75 1.95 -4.87 -7.24
N ALA A 76 2.83 -4.98 -6.25
CA ALA A 76 2.76 -4.23 -5.00
C ALA A 76 3.97 -3.29 -4.93
N TYR A 77 3.73 -2.01 -4.69
CA TYR A 77 4.76 -0.99 -4.61
C TYR A 77 4.38 0.09 -3.60
N PHE A 78 5.31 0.96 -3.22
CA PHE A 78 5.00 2.01 -2.26
C PHE A 78 5.74 3.31 -2.55
N TYR A 79 5.17 4.38 -2.02
CA TYR A 79 5.76 5.70 -1.95
C TYR A 79 5.84 6.13 -0.49
N PHE A 80 6.97 6.70 -0.08
CA PHE A 80 7.13 7.28 1.25
C PHE A 80 7.67 8.70 1.15
N LYS A 81 7.25 9.56 2.07
CA LYS A 81 7.68 10.95 2.13
C LYS A 81 8.87 11.10 3.06
N TYR A 82 9.97 11.61 2.52
CA TYR A 82 11.20 11.89 3.25
C TYR A 82 11.78 13.22 2.76
N GLU A 83 12.14 14.10 3.70
CA GLU A 83 12.65 15.46 3.43
C GLU A 83 11.70 16.27 2.52
N GLY A 84 10.39 16.11 2.70
CA GLY A 84 9.37 16.85 1.96
C GLY A 84 9.00 16.26 0.59
N GLU A 85 9.72 15.25 0.10
CA GLU A 85 9.54 14.66 -1.23
C GLU A 85 9.10 13.19 -1.13
N TYR A 86 8.31 12.73 -2.11
CA TYR A 86 7.91 11.32 -2.21
C TYR A 86 8.95 10.49 -2.98
N HIS A 87 9.38 9.40 -2.37
CA HIS A 87 10.34 8.43 -2.90
C HIS A 87 9.63 7.13 -3.26
N TYR A 88 10.01 6.52 -4.38
CA TYR A 88 9.42 5.28 -4.89
C TYR A 88 10.28 4.08 -4.48
N ASN A 89 9.67 2.99 -4.01
CA ASN A 89 10.39 1.83 -3.46
C ASN A 89 11.45 1.23 -4.42
N LEU A 90 11.17 1.12 -5.72
CA LEU A 90 12.15 0.57 -6.67
C LEU A 90 13.37 1.48 -6.91
N TYR A 91 13.34 2.71 -6.39
CA TYR A 91 14.48 3.63 -6.44
C TYR A 91 15.31 3.65 -5.16
N LEU A 92 14.92 2.90 -4.14
CA LEU A 92 15.69 2.73 -2.90
C LEU A 92 17.18 2.37 -3.14
N PRO A 93 17.55 1.47 -4.07
CA PRO A 93 18.96 1.17 -4.35
C PRO A 93 19.75 2.41 -4.80
N ARG A 94 19.13 3.24 -5.63
CA ARG A 94 19.74 4.46 -6.17
C ARG A 94 19.78 5.59 -5.14
N ASP A 95 18.67 5.82 -4.47
CA ASP A 95 18.46 7.01 -3.64
C ASP A 95 19.10 6.85 -2.24
N PHE A 96 19.24 5.61 -1.75
CA PHE A 96 19.77 5.29 -0.42
C PHE A 96 20.98 4.34 -0.43
N GLY A 97 21.48 3.95 -1.62
CA GLY A 97 22.65 3.07 -1.74
C GLY A 97 22.40 1.63 -1.27
N LEU A 98 21.15 1.16 -1.32
CA LEU A 98 20.77 -0.20 -0.95
C LEU A 98 21.11 -1.22 -2.05
N SER A 99 21.22 -2.49 -1.67
CA SER A 99 21.42 -3.57 -2.64
C SER A 99 20.17 -3.74 -3.50
N GLN A 100 20.32 -3.73 -4.82
CA GLN A 100 19.20 -3.93 -5.75
C GLN A 100 18.54 -5.31 -5.54
N ASP A 101 19.36 -6.36 -5.39
CA ASP A 101 18.87 -7.71 -5.18
C ASP A 101 18.11 -7.83 -3.84
N GLU A 102 18.56 -7.13 -2.81
CA GLU A 102 17.87 -7.11 -1.51
C GLU A 102 16.52 -6.41 -1.61
N VAL A 103 16.46 -5.23 -2.25
CA VAL A 103 15.20 -4.51 -2.46
C VAL A 103 14.22 -5.32 -3.31
N PHE A 104 14.70 -6.02 -4.34
CA PHE A 104 13.84 -6.86 -5.17
C PHE A 104 13.31 -8.07 -4.39
N ASN A 105 14.17 -8.77 -3.64
CA ASN A 105 13.73 -9.88 -2.78
C ASN A 105 12.69 -9.42 -1.74
N GLN A 106 12.88 -8.25 -1.13
CA GLN A 106 11.90 -7.69 -0.19
C GLN A 106 10.60 -7.23 -0.89
N SER A 107 10.68 -6.81 -2.16
CA SER A 107 9.50 -6.48 -2.96
C SER A 107 8.70 -7.73 -3.33
N ASP A 108 9.36 -8.86 -3.59
CA ASP A 108 8.69 -10.15 -3.79
C ASP A 108 7.93 -10.57 -2.51
N ILE A 109 8.56 -10.42 -1.33
CA ILE A 109 7.89 -10.69 -0.05
C ILE A 109 6.69 -9.76 0.17
N LEU A 110 6.80 -8.47 -0.20
CA LEU A 110 5.68 -7.52 -0.14
C LEU A 110 4.53 -7.95 -1.07
N PHE A 111 4.86 -8.44 -2.26
CA PHE A 111 3.89 -8.96 -3.21
C PHE A 111 3.19 -10.22 -2.68
N ASP A 112 3.93 -11.18 -2.14
CA ASP A 112 3.38 -12.40 -1.54
C ASP A 112 2.38 -12.09 -0.42
N LYS A 113 2.72 -11.15 0.48
CA LYS A 113 1.80 -10.68 1.53
C LYS A 113 0.55 -10.00 0.97
N SER A 114 0.70 -9.26 -0.13
CA SER A 114 -0.41 -8.62 -0.83
C SER A 114 -1.33 -9.64 -1.50
N GLU A 115 -0.77 -10.72 -2.03
CA GLU A 115 -1.52 -11.85 -2.55
C GLU A 115 -2.33 -12.54 -1.44
N GLU A 116 -1.76 -12.74 -0.26
CA GLU A 116 -2.48 -13.30 0.88
C GLU A 116 -3.68 -12.45 1.29
N LEU A 117 -3.57 -11.11 1.27
CA LEU A 117 -4.72 -10.23 1.45
C LEU A 117 -5.79 -10.48 0.38
N LYS A 118 -5.39 -10.59 -0.89
CA LYS A 118 -6.31 -10.87 -2.00
C LYS A 118 -7.03 -12.20 -1.82
N ARG A 119 -6.33 -13.24 -1.38
CA ARG A 119 -6.90 -14.57 -1.09
C ARG A 119 -8.00 -14.52 -0.04
N VAL A 120 -7.81 -13.75 1.04
CA VAL A 120 -8.86 -13.58 2.07
C VAL A 120 -10.17 -13.07 1.45
N PHE A 121 -10.12 -12.13 0.51
CA PHE A 121 -11.33 -11.64 -0.16
C PHE A 121 -11.98 -12.72 -1.02
N ILE A 122 -11.20 -13.41 -1.85
CA ILE A 122 -11.74 -14.43 -2.77
C ILE A 122 -12.29 -15.64 -2.02
N GLU A 123 -11.60 -16.11 -0.97
CA GLU A 123 -12.01 -17.28 -0.19
C GLU A 123 -13.26 -17.04 0.68
N ASN A 124 -13.56 -15.77 0.98
CA ASN A 124 -14.76 -15.36 1.73
C ASN A 124 -15.86 -14.78 0.82
N ASP A 125 -15.78 -14.98 -0.51
CA ASP A 125 -16.75 -14.49 -1.50
C ASP A 125 -16.98 -12.96 -1.44
N LEU A 126 -15.96 -12.19 -1.04
CA LEU A 126 -15.99 -10.72 -1.05
C LEU A 126 -15.74 -10.17 -2.47
N GLU A 127 -16.11 -8.90 -2.67
CA GLU A 127 -15.92 -8.23 -3.95
C GLU A 127 -14.45 -8.19 -4.40
N ASP A 128 -14.23 -8.49 -5.68
CA ASP A 128 -12.94 -8.60 -6.35
C ASP A 128 -12.36 -7.22 -6.70
N TRP A 129 -11.72 -6.55 -5.74
CA TRP A 129 -11.03 -5.27 -5.97
C TRP A 129 -9.83 -5.41 -6.91
N TYR A 130 -9.57 -4.44 -7.77
CA TYR A 130 -8.35 -4.47 -8.61
C TYR A 130 -7.20 -3.67 -7.99
N ILE A 131 -7.49 -2.53 -7.34
CA ILE A 131 -6.49 -1.74 -6.61
C ILE A 131 -6.85 -1.70 -5.12
N CYS A 132 -5.85 -1.90 -4.26
CA CYS A 132 -5.92 -1.62 -2.83
C CYS A 132 -4.84 -0.59 -2.50
N ILE A 133 -5.23 0.52 -1.88
CA ILE A 133 -4.34 1.58 -1.41
C ILE A 133 -4.37 1.56 0.12
N ILE A 134 -3.23 1.27 0.72
CA ILE A 134 -3.03 1.35 2.18
C ILE A 134 -2.22 2.61 2.46
N HIS A 135 -2.73 3.48 3.32
CA HIS A 135 -2.12 4.78 3.61
C HIS A 135 -1.88 4.93 5.12
N LEU A 136 -0.65 5.28 5.50
CA LEU A 136 -0.29 5.73 6.84
C LEU A 136 0.15 7.19 6.77
N ASP A 137 -0.66 8.07 7.35
CA ASP A 137 -0.38 9.51 7.38
C ASP A 137 0.73 9.90 8.37
N GLU A 138 1.07 11.20 8.41
CA GLU A 138 2.05 11.78 9.33
C GLU A 138 1.75 11.55 10.82
N ASN A 139 0.48 11.31 11.16
CA ASN A 139 0.02 11.02 12.51
C ASN A 139 -0.08 9.51 12.78
N ASN A 140 0.38 8.66 11.85
CA ASN A 140 0.26 7.20 11.83
C ASN A 140 -1.19 6.71 11.80
N LYS A 141 -2.11 7.49 11.24
CA LYS A 141 -3.47 7.02 11.00
C LYS A 141 -3.47 6.15 9.75
N LEU A 142 -3.93 4.90 9.93
CA LEU A 142 -4.12 3.94 8.86
C LEU A 142 -5.47 4.16 8.17
N SER A 143 -5.48 4.22 6.84
CA SER A 143 -6.67 4.10 6.00
C SER A 143 -6.43 3.14 4.84
N VAL A 144 -7.50 2.51 4.38
CA VAL A 144 -7.45 1.57 3.25
C VAL A 144 -8.58 1.90 2.28
N GLU A 145 -8.26 2.02 1.00
CA GLU A 145 -9.19 2.23 -0.09
C GLU A 145 -9.13 1.06 -1.07
N TYR A 146 -10.28 0.51 -1.43
CA TYR A 146 -10.40 -0.53 -2.45
C TYR A 146 -11.06 0.05 -3.70
N ASP A 147 -10.52 -0.28 -4.86
CA ASP A 147 -11.02 0.14 -6.17
C ASP A 147 -11.38 -1.07 -7.01
N TYR A 148 -12.65 -1.17 -7.36
CA TYR A 148 -13.27 -2.28 -8.08
C TYR A 148 -13.37 -2.03 -9.60
N ALA A 149 -12.82 -0.91 -10.09
CA ALA A 149 -12.87 -0.61 -11.51
C ALA A 149 -12.08 -1.65 -12.33
N PRO A 150 -12.60 -2.13 -13.47
CA PRO A 150 -11.95 -3.16 -14.26
C PRO A 150 -10.85 -2.56 -15.15
N TRP A 151 -9.77 -2.07 -14.51
CA TRP A 151 -8.69 -1.33 -15.17
C TRP A 151 -8.04 -2.08 -16.34
N LEU A 152 -7.93 -3.41 -16.27
CA LEU A 152 -7.42 -4.25 -17.37
C LEU A 152 -8.31 -4.25 -18.62
N LYS A 153 -9.58 -3.86 -18.51
CA LYS A 153 -10.50 -3.68 -19.64
C LYS A 153 -10.49 -2.26 -20.19
N SER A 154 -9.74 -1.36 -19.56
CA SER A 154 -9.57 0.02 -20.01
C SER A 154 -8.38 0.16 -20.96
N ASN A 155 -8.23 1.35 -21.57
CA ASN A 155 -7.04 1.70 -22.36
C ASN A 155 -5.93 2.34 -21.49
N PHE A 156 -6.07 2.34 -20.16
CA PHE A 156 -5.12 2.96 -19.25
C PHE A 156 -4.08 1.93 -18.78
N GLY A 157 -2.90 1.96 -19.39
CA GLY A 157 -1.78 1.07 -19.03
C GLY A 157 -1.17 1.39 -17.65
N PRO A 158 -0.26 0.53 -17.15
CA PRO A 158 0.33 0.66 -15.81
C PRO A 158 0.94 2.03 -15.54
N THR A 159 1.72 2.60 -16.47
CA THR A 159 2.29 3.94 -16.32
C THR A 159 1.23 5.03 -16.14
N ALA A 160 0.09 4.93 -16.85
CA ALA A 160 -0.99 5.89 -16.70
C ALA A 160 -1.63 5.80 -15.31
N ARG A 161 -1.82 4.57 -14.79
CA ARG A 161 -2.37 4.33 -13.45
C ARG A 161 -1.43 4.81 -12.35
N MET A 162 -0.13 4.54 -12.45
CA MET A 162 0.86 5.10 -11.53
C MET A 162 0.87 6.63 -11.55
N ASN A 163 0.83 7.26 -12.71
CA ASN A 163 0.79 8.72 -12.81
C ASN A 163 -0.53 9.31 -12.28
N PHE A 164 -1.66 8.62 -12.51
CA PHE A 164 -2.95 9.02 -11.96
C PHE A 164 -2.95 8.94 -10.43
N PHE A 165 -2.39 7.88 -9.85
CA PHE A 165 -2.16 7.77 -8.40
C PHE A 165 -1.32 8.93 -7.89
N ARG A 166 -0.18 9.21 -8.53
CA ARG A 166 0.71 10.33 -8.15
C ARG A 166 -0.01 11.68 -8.24
N TYR A 167 -0.85 11.88 -9.25
CA TYR A 167 -1.64 13.11 -9.41
C TYR A 167 -2.65 13.26 -8.26
N ARG A 168 -3.32 12.17 -7.88
CA ARG A 168 -4.36 12.16 -6.85
C ARG A 168 -3.81 12.32 -5.43
N PHE A 169 -2.69 11.68 -5.10
CA PHE A 169 -2.23 11.54 -3.72
C PHE A 169 -0.90 12.24 -3.44
N LEU A 170 -0.06 12.44 -4.45
CA LEU A 170 1.35 12.84 -4.25
C LEU A 170 1.67 14.24 -4.79
N GLY A 171 0.66 14.99 -5.24
CA GLY A 171 0.84 16.36 -5.77
C GLY A 171 1.56 16.40 -7.12
N PHE A 172 1.53 15.31 -7.90
CA PHE A 172 2.11 15.29 -9.24
C PHE A 172 1.28 16.14 -10.20
N GLU A 173 1.88 17.20 -10.75
CA GLU A 173 1.23 18.03 -11.75
C GLU A 173 1.23 17.36 -13.14
N PRO A 174 0.10 17.40 -13.88
CA PRO A 174 0.03 16.87 -15.24
C PRO A 174 1.02 17.62 -16.15
N ARG A 175 1.71 16.88 -17.01
CA ARG A 175 2.77 17.42 -17.88
C ARG A 175 2.22 18.30 -19.01
N ASN A 176 0.94 18.13 -19.36
CA ASN A 176 0.22 18.87 -20.39
C ASN A 176 -1.29 18.65 -20.26
N GLU A 177 -2.07 19.41 -21.03
CA GLU A 177 -3.53 19.33 -21.06
C GLU A 177 -4.06 17.93 -21.40
N LYS A 178 -3.39 17.21 -22.32
CA LYS A 178 -3.80 15.85 -22.70
C LYS A 178 -3.67 14.86 -21.53
N GLU A 179 -2.64 14.99 -20.71
CA GLU A 179 -2.50 14.16 -19.51
C GLU A 179 -3.55 14.53 -18.45
N LEU A 180 -3.86 15.82 -18.28
CA LEU A 180 -4.94 16.26 -17.40
C LEU A 180 -6.30 15.71 -17.86
N GLU A 181 -6.60 15.74 -19.16
CA GLU A 181 -7.81 15.12 -19.73
C GLU A 181 -7.83 13.61 -19.52
N GLN A 182 -6.68 12.93 -19.66
CA GLN A 182 -6.56 11.52 -19.34
C GLN A 182 -6.89 11.24 -17.87
N PHE A 183 -6.36 12.03 -16.92
CA PHE A 183 -6.68 11.85 -15.50
C PHE A 183 -8.16 12.07 -15.19
N LYS A 184 -8.82 13.06 -15.82
CA LYS A 184 -10.27 13.25 -15.68
C LYS A 184 -11.06 12.04 -16.21
N ALA A 185 -10.64 11.47 -17.34
CA ALA A 185 -11.27 10.27 -17.88
C ALA A 185 -11.06 9.04 -16.99
N MET A 186 -9.88 8.92 -16.35
CA MET A 186 -9.57 7.86 -15.39
C MET A 186 -10.39 8.01 -14.11
N GLU A 187 -10.55 9.23 -13.61
CA GLU A 187 -11.40 9.52 -12.45
C GLU A 187 -12.87 9.16 -12.70
N ALA A 188 -13.42 9.58 -13.83
CA ALA A 188 -14.79 9.21 -14.22
C ALA A 188 -14.95 7.70 -14.42
N PHE A 189 -13.92 7.03 -14.97
CA PHE A 189 -13.90 5.58 -15.08
C PHE A 189 -13.91 4.92 -13.70
N GLN A 190 -13.07 5.38 -12.76
CA GLN A 190 -13.00 4.86 -11.40
C GLN A 190 -14.32 5.04 -10.66
N GLN A 191 -14.89 6.26 -10.66
CA GLN A 191 -16.14 6.59 -9.94
C GLN A 191 -17.29 5.66 -10.33
N LYS A 192 -17.45 5.39 -11.64
CA LYS A 192 -18.51 4.51 -12.16
C LYS A 192 -18.59 3.13 -11.50
N TYR A 193 -17.47 2.61 -10.99
CA TYR A 193 -17.40 1.26 -10.40
C TYR A 193 -17.25 1.26 -8.88
N ASN A 194 -17.13 2.43 -8.26
CA ASN A 194 -16.91 2.57 -6.80
C ASN A 194 -17.98 3.43 -6.12
N GLU A 195 -18.97 3.92 -6.86
CA GLU A 195 -20.20 4.51 -6.32
C GLU A 195 -21.12 3.40 -5.80
N ASN A 196 -21.08 3.16 -4.49
CA ASN A 196 -22.11 2.45 -3.72
C ASN A 196 -22.83 3.43 -2.78
#